data_AF-A0A962I6J7-F1
#
_entry.id   AF-A0A962I6J7-F1
#
_cell.length_a   1.000
_cell.length_b   1.000
_cell.length_c   1.000
_cell.angle_alpha   90.00
_cell.angle_beta   90.00
_cell.angle_gamma   90.00
#
_symmetry.space_group_name_H-M   'P 1'
#
loop_
_entity.id
_entity.type
_entity.pdbx_description
1 polymer ?
#
loop_
_entity_poly.entity_id
_entity_poly.type
_entity_poly.pdbx_seq_one_letter_code
_entity_poly.pdbx_strand_id
1 'polypeptide(L)'
;MSESMTSVATPSLWISFVALVLTALSIDLRMLHRRGARRVGVREALHWTLVWITVALVFAALLWIWLQRHHGMDFATARTQEFLTGYLLEKALAVDNIFVFLTLFTLFKVPEALQKKALVIGIIGAIVLRSVMIPIGAWLLARFEWILYGFGALLIFVGLRTLRHGPAEHDFHTNPVLGWLHWR
;
A
#
# COMPACT_ATOMS: atom_id res chain seq x y z
N MET A 1 2.27 -41.61 7.16
CA MET A 1 1.11 -40.71 6.96
C MET A 1 1.64 -39.41 6.38
N SER A 2 1.88 -39.37 5.07
CA SER A 2 2.31 -38.17 4.36
C SER A 2 1.07 -37.43 3.87
N GLU A 3 0.63 -36.42 4.61
CA GLU A 3 -0.31 -35.47 4.06
C GLU A 3 0.36 -34.76 2.88
N SER A 4 -0.03 -35.11 1.67
CA SER A 4 0.29 -34.32 0.49
C SER A 4 -0.46 -33.00 0.66
N MET A 5 0.27 -31.95 1.03
CA MET A 5 -0.23 -30.59 0.97
C MET A 5 -0.57 -30.31 -0.50
N THR A 6 -1.81 -30.55 -0.90
CA THR A 6 -2.34 -30.14 -2.20
C THR A 6 -2.32 -28.61 -2.22
N SER A 7 -1.17 -28.07 -2.63
CA SER A 7 -1.01 -26.64 -2.84
C SER A 7 -2.06 -26.18 -3.83
N VAL A 8 -3.06 -25.45 -3.33
CA VAL A 8 -4.13 -24.83 -4.12
C VAL A 8 -3.55 -23.89 -5.18
N ALA A 9 -2.30 -23.46 -4.99
CA ALA A 9 -1.57 -22.63 -5.91
C ALA A 9 -0.72 -23.49 -6.86
N THR A 10 -1.32 -23.87 -7.99
CA THR A 10 -0.62 -24.47 -9.13
C THR A 10 0.34 -23.42 -9.74
N PRO A 11 1.52 -23.78 -10.28
CA PRO A 11 2.41 -22.83 -10.94
C PRO A 11 1.72 -21.99 -12.02
N SER A 12 0.74 -22.56 -12.72
CA SER A 12 -0.10 -21.86 -13.70
C SER A 12 -0.99 -20.76 -13.10
N LEU A 13 -1.51 -20.97 -11.88
CA LEU A 13 -2.29 -19.98 -11.13
C LEU A 13 -1.42 -18.80 -10.68
N TRP A 14 -0.19 -19.07 -10.26
CA TRP A 14 0.79 -18.02 -9.94
C TRP A 14 1.16 -17.20 -11.18
N ILE A 15 1.40 -17.85 -12.31
CA ILE A 15 1.72 -17.16 -13.57
C ILE A 15 0.54 -16.30 -14.02
N SER A 16 -0.70 -16.81 -13.97
CA SER A 16 -1.89 -16.05 -14.35
C SER A 16 -2.16 -14.88 -13.41
N PHE A 17 -1.97 -15.07 -12.10
CA PHE A 17 -2.07 -13.99 -11.11
C PHE A 17 -1.04 -12.90 -11.36
N VAL A 18 0.24 -13.25 -11.55
CA VAL A 18 1.30 -12.28 -11.86
C VAL A 18 1.01 -11.55 -13.17
N ALA A 19 0.57 -12.27 -14.22
CA ALA A 19 0.21 -11.65 -15.50
C ALA A 19 -0.96 -10.68 -15.36
N LEU A 20 -1.97 -11.01 -14.56
CA LEU A 20 -3.10 -10.14 -14.26
C LEU A 20 -2.64 -8.89 -13.52
N VAL A 21 -1.80 -9.03 -12.49
CA VAL A 21 -1.23 -7.90 -11.73
C VAL A 21 -0.42 -6.98 -12.65
N LEU A 22 0.47 -7.53 -13.49
CA LEU A 22 1.27 -6.75 -14.42
C LEU A 22 0.41 -6.03 -15.47
N THR A 23 -0.68 -6.66 -15.92
CA THR A 23 -1.63 -6.05 -16.86
C THR A 23 -2.38 -4.90 -16.21
N ALA A 24 -2.94 -5.11 -15.02
CA ALA A 24 -3.63 -4.07 -14.26
C ALA A 24 -2.71 -2.88 -13.97
N LEU A 25 -1.47 -3.15 -13.53
CA LEU A 25 -0.45 -2.13 -13.31
C LEU A 25 -0.13 -1.35 -14.59
N SER A 26 0.01 -2.05 -15.72
CA SER A 26 0.28 -1.42 -17.01
C SER A 26 -0.85 -0.50 -17.45
N ILE A 27 -2.11 -0.89 -17.19
CA ILE A 27 -3.29 -0.07 -17.47
C ILE A 27 -3.29 1.17 -16.57
N ASP A 28 -3.06 1.02 -15.27
CA ASP A 28 -3.04 2.13 -14.31
C ASP A 28 -1.95 3.16 -14.63
N LEU A 29 -0.72 2.71 -14.93
CA LEU A 29 0.37 3.61 -15.31
C LEU A 29 0.06 4.35 -16.62
N ARG A 30 -0.54 3.68 -17.61
CA ARG A 30 -0.98 4.32 -18.86
C ARG A 30 -2.11 5.31 -18.62
N MET A 31 -3.07 4.99 -17.76
CA MET A 31 -4.18 5.90 -17.44
C MET A 31 -3.68 7.13 -16.67
N LEU A 32 -2.74 6.95 -15.75
CA LEU A 32 -2.09 8.04 -15.01
C LEU A 32 -1.34 8.99 -15.96
N HIS A 33 -0.67 8.44 -16.98
CA HIS A 33 -0.02 9.23 -18.02
C HIS A 33 -1.03 10.03 -18.85
N ARG A 34 -2.20 9.44 -19.18
CA ARG A 34 -3.25 10.05 -20.00
C ARG A 34 -4.11 11.10 -19.28
N ARG A 35 -4.35 10.97 -17.98
CA ARG A 35 -5.34 11.81 -17.26
C ARG A 35 -5.00 13.31 -17.10
N GLY A 36 -3.86 13.80 -17.59
CA GLY A 36 -3.56 15.24 -17.62
C GLY A 36 -3.49 15.90 -16.23
N ALA A 37 -2.95 17.10 -16.10
CA ALA A 37 -2.72 17.78 -14.80
C ALA A 37 -4.00 18.30 -14.13
N ARG A 38 -5.13 17.59 -14.28
CA ARG A 38 -6.38 17.99 -13.65
C ARG A 38 -6.30 17.72 -12.16
N ARG A 39 -6.19 18.79 -11.36
CA ARG A 39 -6.26 18.69 -9.90
C ARG A 39 -7.66 18.23 -9.52
N VAL A 40 -7.75 17.10 -8.83
CA VAL A 40 -8.97 16.72 -8.12
C VAL A 40 -8.95 17.47 -6.80
N GLY A 41 -9.97 18.28 -6.53
CA GLY A 41 -10.07 19.02 -5.26
C GLY A 41 -10.24 18.06 -4.08
N VAL A 42 -9.77 18.44 -2.90
CA VAL A 42 -9.86 17.61 -1.67
C VAL A 42 -11.31 17.19 -1.38
N ARG A 43 -12.28 18.10 -1.59
CA ARG A 43 -13.72 17.80 -1.40
C ARG A 43 -14.25 16.74 -2.36
N GLU A 44 -13.78 16.77 -3.60
CA GLU A 44 -14.16 15.79 -4.62
C GLU A 44 -13.49 14.44 -4.35
N ALA A 45 -12.21 14.44 -3.96
CA ALA A 45 -11.49 13.25 -3.55
C ALA A 45 -12.14 12.57 -2.33
N LEU A 46 -12.56 13.34 -1.32
CA LEU A 46 -13.28 12.80 -0.16
C LEU A 46 -14.63 12.19 -0.54
N HIS A 47 -15.41 12.83 -1.42
CA HIS A 47 -16.65 12.26 -1.92
C HIS A 47 -16.41 10.93 -2.65
N TRP A 48 -15.43 10.89 -3.55
CA TRP A 48 -15.07 9.66 -4.24
C TRP A 48 -14.64 8.55 -3.28
N THR A 49 -13.80 8.87 -2.30
CA THR A 49 -13.40 7.91 -1.26
C THR A 49 -14.60 7.39 -0.47
N LEU A 50 -15.50 8.29 -0.04
CA LEU A 50 -16.69 7.92 0.72
C LEU A 50 -17.59 6.98 -0.10
N VAL A 51 -17.85 7.32 -1.37
CA VAL A 51 -18.65 6.48 -2.28
C VAL A 51 -18.05 5.07 -2.39
N TRP A 52 -16.73 4.96 -2.60
CA TRP A 52 -16.07 3.66 -2.71
C TRP A 52 -16.08 2.86 -1.39
N ILE A 53 -15.99 3.52 -0.24
CA ILE A 53 -16.14 2.88 1.07
C ILE A 53 -17.57 2.38 1.24
N THR A 54 -18.58 3.21 0.94
CA THR A 54 -19.98 2.82 1.04
C THR A 54 -20.28 1.62 0.14
N VAL A 55 -19.82 1.62 -1.10
CA VAL A 55 -20.00 0.48 -2.03
C VAL A 55 -19.37 -0.79 -1.47
N ALA A 56 -18.15 -0.71 -0.91
CA ALA A 56 -17.49 -1.86 -0.31
C ALA A 56 -18.24 -2.39 0.93
N LEU A 57 -18.76 -1.50 1.78
CA LEU A 57 -19.54 -1.89 2.96
C LEU A 57 -20.90 -2.48 2.59
N VAL A 58 -21.57 -1.92 1.59
CA VAL A 58 -22.82 -2.49 1.05
C VAL A 58 -22.56 -3.88 0.47
N PHE A 59 -21.46 -4.05 -0.29
CA PHE A 59 -21.07 -5.35 -0.80
C PHE A 59 -20.78 -6.34 0.34
N ALA A 60 -20.04 -5.95 1.38
CA ALA A 60 -19.79 -6.80 2.54
C ALA A 60 -21.08 -7.21 3.27
N ALA A 61 -22.04 -6.29 3.43
CA ALA A 61 -23.32 -6.59 4.04
C ALA A 61 -24.14 -7.59 3.18
N LEU A 62 -24.19 -7.37 1.86
CA LEU A 62 -24.87 -8.27 0.93
C LEU A 62 -24.20 -9.65 0.89
N LEU A 63 -22.86 -9.67 0.89
CA LEU A 63 -22.05 -10.88 0.96
C LEU A 63 -22.38 -11.66 2.23
N TRP A 64 -22.40 -11.00 3.40
CA TRP A 64 -22.75 -11.64 4.66
C TRP A 64 -24.17 -12.21 4.65
N ILE A 65 -25.18 -11.45 4.20
CA ILE A 65 -26.57 -11.93 4.11
C ILE A 65 -26.67 -13.13 3.17
N TRP A 66 -26.00 -13.10 2.02
CA TRP A 66 -26.02 -14.19 1.06
C TRP A 66 -25.35 -15.45 1.61
N LEU A 67 -24.16 -15.32 2.21
CA LEU A 67 -23.46 -16.46 2.82
C LEU A 67 -24.25 -17.01 4.02
N GLN A 68 -24.85 -16.15 4.84
CA GLN A 68 -25.62 -16.57 6.00
C GLN A 68 -26.80 -17.47 5.57
N ARG A 69 -27.46 -17.11 4.47
CA ARG A 69 -28.60 -17.87 3.92
C ARG A 69 -28.21 -19.22 3.28
N HIS A 70 -26.96 -19.42 2.88
CA HIS A 70 -26.55 -20.61 2.12
C HIS A 70 -25.56 -21.52 2.85
N HIS A 71 -24.74 -20.96 3.72
CA HIS A 71 -23.62 -21.64 4.36
C HIS A 71 -23.61 -21.49 5.90
N GLY A 72 -24.59 -20.78 6.47
CA GLY A 72 -24.71 -20.58 7.91
C GLY A 72 -23.97 -19.35 8.45
N MET A 73 -24.28 -19.00 9.70
CA MET A 73 -23.84 -17.76 10.35
C MET A 73 -22.33 -17.68 10.56
N ASP A 74 -21.71 -18.77 11.03
CA ASP A 74 -20.28 -18.80 11.37
C ASP A 74 -19.41 -18.64 10.12
N PHE A 75 -19.77 -19.34 9.04
CA PHE A 75 -19.07 -19.26 7.75
C PHE A 75 -19.21 -17.88 7.12
N ALA A 76 -20.42 -17.30 7.14
CA ALA A 76 -20.67 -15.96 6.63
C ALA A 76 -19.84 -14.90 7.36
N THR A 77 -19.79 -14.99 8.68
CA THR A 77 -19.05 -14.05 9.52
C THR A 77 -17.55 -14.14 9.26
N ALA A 78 -16.98 -15.34 9.23
CA ALA A 78 -15.55 -15.53 8.95
C ALA A 78 -15.14 -14.96 7.58
N ARG A 79 -15.86 -15.30 6.51
CA ARG A 79 -15.53 -14.83 5.15
C ARG A 79 -15.74 -13.33 4.96
N THR A 80 -16.77 -12.77 5.59
CA THR A 80 -17.01 -11.32 5.53
C THR A 80 -15.92 -10.56 6.30
N GLN A 81 -15.45 -11.10 7.43
CA GLN A 81 -14.33 -10.54 8.19
C GLN A 81 -13.02 -10.60 7.39
N GLU A 82 -12.73 -11.71 6.71
CA GLU A 82 -11.58 -11.82 5.80
C GLU A 82 -11.64 -10.75 4.70
N PHE A 83 -12.82 -10.55 4.08
CA PHE A 83 -13.03 -9.52 3.07
C PHE A 83 -12.80 -8.11 3.62
N LEU A 84 -13.40 -7.76 4.77
CA LEU A 84 -13.24 -6.45 5.39
C LEU A 84 -11.78 -6.18 5.79
N THR A 85 -11.11 -7.19 6.34
CA THR A 85 -9.71 -7.11 6.75
C THR A 85 -8.81 -6.90 5.53
N GLY A 86 -9.05 -7.65 4.44
CA GLY A 86 -8.36 -7.47 3.17
C GLY A 86 -8.57 -6.07 2.60
N TYR A 87 -9.82 -5.60 2.55
CA TYR A 87 -10.16 -4.25 2.08
C TYR A 87 -9.44 -3.15 2.89
N LEU A 88 -9.47 -3.23 4.22
CA LEU A 88 -8.79 -2.26 5.08
C LEU A 88 -7.27 -2.29 4.90
N LEU A 89 -6.68 -3.48 4.79
CA LEU A 89 -5.25 -3.63 4.51
C LEU A 89 -4.87 -3.00 3.17
N GLU A 90 -5.64 -3.26 2.12
CA GLU A 90 -5.41 -2.65 0.79
C GLU A 90 -5.51 -1.12 0.85
N LYS A 91 -6.49 -0.57 1.56
CA LYS A 91 -6.62 0.89 1.72
C LYS A 91 -5.50 1.48 2.56
N ALA A 92 -5.08 0.85 3.65
CA ALA A 92 -3.98 1.31 4.48
C ALA A 92 -2.66 1.34 3.67
N LEU A 93 -2.39 0.28 2.90
CA LEU A 93 -1.22 0.18 2.02
C LEU A 93 -1.19 1.25 0.93
N ALA A 94 -2.36 1.63 0.39
CA ALA A 94 -2.44 2.70 -0.60
C ALA A 94 -2.19 4.09 0.01
N VAL A 95 -2.73 4.36 1.21
CA VAL A 95 -2.56 5.64 1.92
C VAL A 95 -1.11 5.86 2.35
N ASP A 96 -0.45 4.81 2.86
CA ASP A 96 0.96 4.85 3.26
C ASP A 96 1.87 5.24 2.09
N ASN A 97 1.67 4.61 0.93
CA ASN A 97 2.41 4.93 -0.30
C ASN A 97 2.23 6.41 -0.73
N ILE A 98 1.01 6.93 -0.71
CA ILE A 98 0.73 8.33 -1.09
C ILE A 98 1.40 9.30 -0.12
N PHE A 99 1.38 9.00 1.18
CA PHE A 99 1.97 9.85 2.20
C PHE A 99 3.48 9.99 2.04
N VAL A 100 4.19 8.89 1.74
CA VAL A 100 5.62 8.90 1.45
C VAL A 100 5.92 9.81 0.26
N PHE A 101 5.16 9.70 -0.85
CA PHE A 101 5.38 10.56 -2.01
C PHE A 101 5.11 12.03 -1.74
N LEU A 102 4.03 12.36 -1.03
CA LEU A 102 3.72 13.75 -0.66
C LEU A 102 4.84 14.35 0.20
N THR A 103 5.30 13.61 1.21
CA THR A 103 6.40 14.04 2.09
C THR A 103 7.68 14.27 1.29
N LEU A 104 8.04 13.37 0.36
CA LEU A 104 9.21 13.55 -0.49
C LEU A 104 9.08 14.75 -1.42
N PHE A 105 7.89 15.01 -1.99
CA PHE A 105 7.68 16.16 -2.86
C PHE A 105 7.75 17.49 -2.12
N THR A 106 7.22 17.58 -0.90
CA THR A 106 7.40 18.76 -0.06
C THR A 106 8.86 18.93 0.37
N LEU A 107 9.52 17.83 0.77
CA LEU A 107 10.92 17.83 1.21
C LEU A 107 11.86 18.38 0.14
N PHE A 108 11.71 17.90 -1.11
CA PHE A 108 12.54 18.33 -2.23
C PHE A 108 11.97 19.53 -3.00
N LYS A 109 10.89 20.15 -2.51
CA LYS A 109 10.19 21.28 -3.15
C LYS A 109 9.94 21.04 -4.65
N VAL A 110 9.48 19.83 -5.00
CA VAL A 110 9.35 19.38 -6.39
C VAL A 110 8.25 20.19 -7.11
N PRO A 111 8.55 20.91 -8.20
CA PRO A 111 7.56 21.64 -8.98
C PRO A 111 6.44 20.73 -9.47
N GLU A 112 5.19 21.22 -9.43
CA GLU A 112 4.00 20.40 -9.74
C GLU A 112 4.01 19.79 -11.14
N ALA A 113 4.63 20.45 -12.11
CA ALA A 113 4.81 19.92 -13.47
C ALA A 113 5.64 18.63 -13.51
N LEU A 114 6.56 18.46 -12.55
CA LEU A 114 7.45 17.30 -12.45
C LEU A 114 6.92 16.22 -11.49
N GLN A 115 6.01 16.55 -10.56
CA GLN A 115 5.48 15.61 -9.56
C GLN A 115 4.92 14.34 -10.20
N LYS A 116 4.25 14.44 -11.34
CA LYS A 116 3.71 13.27 -12.05
C LYS A 116 4.80 12.33 -12.56
N LYS A 117 5.87 12.88 -13.13
CA LYS A 117 6.99 12.08 -13.63
C LYS A 117 7.72 11.42 -12.47
N ALA A 118 7.97 12.19 -11.41
CA ALA A 118 8.56 11.69 -10.18
C ALA A 118 7.69 10.61 -9.52
N LEU A 119 6.37 10.76 -9.54
CA LEU A 119 5.41 9.78 -9.02
C LEU A 119 5.46 8.47 -9.80
N VAL A 120 5.50 8.51 -11.14
CA VAL A 120 5.59 7.29 -11.96
C VAL A 120 6.92 6.56 -11.72
N ILE A 121 8.05 7.27 -11.70
CA ILE A 121 9.35 6.68 -11.41
C ILE A 121 9.36 6.09 -9.99
N GLY A 122 8.79 6.83 -9.04
CA GLY A 122 8.64 6.41 -7.65
C GLY A 122 7.78 5.16 -7.49
N ILE A 123 6.63 5.07 -8.16
CA ILE A 123 5.75 3.88 -8.14
C ILE A 123 6.49 2.67 -8.68
N ILE A 124 7.18 2.80 -9.82
CA ILE A 124 7.96 1.69 -10.41
C ILE A 124 9.06 1.25 -9.43
N GLY A 125 9.83 2.19 -8.88
CA GLY A 125 10.86 1.91 -7.88
C GLY A 125 10.32 1.24 -6.62
N ALA A 126 9.19 1.74 -6.10
CA ALA A 126 8.53 1.19 -4.92
C ALA A 126 8.02 -0.23 -5.17
N ILE A 127 7.44 -0.50 -6.35
CA ILE A 127 6.98 -1.86 -6.71
C ILE A 127 8.17 -2.82 -6.78
N VAL A 128 9.28 -2.43 -7.40
CA VAL A 128 10.49 -3.26 -7.47
C VAL A 128 11.04 -3.54 -6.07
N LEU A 129 11.25 -2.50 -5.27
CA LEU A 129 11.75 -2.64 -3.90
C LEU A 129 10.82 -3.52 -3.07
N ARG A 130 9.50 -3.33 -3.20
CA ARG A 130 8.49 -4.12 -2.49
C ARG A 130 8.47 -5.58 -2.93
N SER A 131 8.63 -5.84 -4.23
CA SER A 131 8.66 -7.20 -4.79
C SER A 131 9.85 -8.00 -4.29
N VAL A 132 10.97 -7.33 -3.99
CA VAL A 132 12.17 -7.93 -3.40
C VAL A 132 12.07 -8.01 -1.88
N MET A 133 11.59 -6.94 -1.23
CA MET A 133 11.52 -6.83 0.23
C MET A 133 10.49 -7.79 0.83
N ILE A 134 9.35 -8.04 0.17
CA ILE A 134 8.31 -8.95 0.66
C ILE A 134 8.83 -10.38 0.88
N PRO A 135 9.42 -11.08 -0.12
CA PRO A 135 9.89 -12.44 0.09
C PRO A 135 11.05 -12.49 1.09
N ILE A 136 11.95 -11.49 1.08
CA ILE A 136 13.05 -11.40 2.06
C ILE A 136 12.49 -11.23 3.47
N GLY A 137 11.53 -10.33 3.66
CA GLY A 137 10.88 -10.08 4.95
C GLY A 137 10.09 -11.30 5.43
N ALA A 138 9.36 -11.97 4.54
CA ALA A 138 8.65 -13.21 4.84
C ALA A 138 9.63 -14.31 5.31
N TRP A 139 10.75 -14.48 4.61
CA TRP A 139 11.80 -15.42 4.99
C TRP A 139 12.44 -15.07 6.34
N LEU A 140 12.71 -13.78 6.58
CA LEU A 140 13.31 -13.30 7.84
C LEU A 140 12.37 -13.52 9.03
N LEU A 141 11.08 -13.20 8.87
CA LEU A 141 10.06 -13.41 9.91
C LEU A 141 9.85 -14.90 10.21
N ALA A 142 9.90 -15.76 9.19
CA ALA A 142 9.79 -17.21 9.38
C ALA A 142 10.96 -17.80 10.19
N ARG A 143 12.13 -17.15 10.18
CA ARG A 143 13.31 -17.60 10.93
C ARG A 143 13.43 -16.97 12.31
N PHE A 144 12.94 -15.74 12.48
CA PHE A 144 13.13 -14.94 13.69
C PHE A 144 11.83 -14.26 14.12
N GLU A 145 10.98 -15.00 14.81
CA GLU A 145 9.65 -14.51 15.24
C GLU A 145 9.73 -13.28 16.17
N TRP A 146 10.81 -13.14 16.94
CA TRP A 146 11.00 -11.99 17.83
C TRP A 146 11.10 -10.65 17.09
N ILE A 147 11.55 -10.68 15.82
CA ILE A 147 11.63 -9.48 14.97
C ILE A 147 10.25 -8.88 14.76
N LEU A 148 9.19 -9.69 14.76
CA LEU A 148 7.82 -9.20 14.61
C LEU A 148 7.45 -8.23 15.74
N TYR A 149 7.82 -8.52 16.99
CA TYR A 149 7.56 -7.63 18.12
C TYR A 149 8.35 -6.33 18.01
N GLY A 150 9.63 -6.41 17.61
CA GLY A 150 10.47 -5.22 17.37
C GLY A 150 9.93 -4.35 16.24
N PHE A 151 9.50 -4.96 15.14
CA PHE A 151 8.91 -4.27 14.01
C PHE A 151 7.56 -3.64 14.38
N GLY A 152 6.71 -4.34 15.14
CA GLY A 152 5.47 -3.80 15.66
C GLY A 152 5.67 -2.60 16.58
N ALA A 153 6.63 -2.67 17.51
CA ALA A 153 6.99 -1.55 18.38
C ALA A 153 7.53 -0.34 17.57
N LEU A 154 8.38 -0.60 16.57
CA LEU A 154 8.88 0.43 15.66
C LEU A 154 7.75 1.11 14.89
N LEU A 155 6.79 0.34 14.35
CA LEU A 155 5.65 0.87 13.62
C LEU A 155 4.75 1.75 14.50
N ILE A 156 4.50 1.32 15.75
CA ILE A 156 3.77 2.14 16.73
C ILE A 156 4.54 3.45 17.00
N PHE A 157 5.85 3.37 17.22
CA PHE A 157 6.68 4.55 17.45
C PHE A 157 6.65 5.53 16.27
N VAL A 158 6.84 5.04 15.04
CA VAL A 158 6.80 5.86 13.82
C VAL A 158 5.41 6.46 13.62
N GLY A 159 4.34 5.67 13.79
CA GLY A 159 2.97 6.14 13.69
C GLY A 159 2.67 7.26 14.68
N LEU A 160 3.03 7.08 15.96
CA LEU A 160 2.88 8.10 17.00
C LEU A 160 3.70 9.36 16.72
N ARG A 161 4.93 9.21 16.21
CA ARG A 161 5.79 10.35 15.85
C ARG A 161 5.15 11.19 14.73
N THR A 162 4.65 10.53 13.69
CA THR A 162 3.99 11.18 12.54
C THR A 162 2.70 11.89 12.94
N LEU A 163 1.92 11.31 13.87
CA LEU A 163 0.72 11.97 14.42
C LEU A 163 1.05 13.26 15.19
N ARG A 164 2.19 13.28 15.92
CA ARG A 164 2.57 14.41 16.77
C ARG A 164 3.27 15.56 16.01
N HIS A 165 4.09 15.24 15.02
CA HIS A 165 4.94 16.24 14.34
C HIS A 165 4.59 16.46 12.86
N GLY A 166 3.52 15.82 12.37
CA GLY A 166 3.20 15.80 10.95
C GLY A 166 4.22 15.00 10.12
N PRO A 167 4.01 14.87 8.79
CA PRO A 167 5.05 14.38 7.88
C PRO A 167 6.32 15.18 8.11
N ALA A 168 7.41 14.47 8.42
CA ALA A 168 8.58 15.10 8.97
C ALA A 168 9.16 16.18 8.03
N GLU A 169 9.03 17.45 8.43
CA GLU A 169 9.88 18.54 7.98
C GLU A 169 11.30 18.27 8.51
N HIS A 170 12.01 17.33 7.90
CA HIS A 170 13.46 17.26 8.08
C HIS A 170 14.06 18.37 7.26
N ASP A 171 14.34 19.49 7.92
CA ASP A 171 15.08 20.60 7.36
C ASP A 171 16.53 20.13 7.09
N PHE A 172 16.78 19.61 5.88
CA PHE A 172 18.11 19.12 5.45
C PHE A 172 19.15 20.24 5.29
N HIS A 173 18.80 21.48 5.63
CA HIS A 173 19.73 22.61 5.69
C HIS A 173 20.75 22.53 6.83
N THR A 174 20.71 21.49 7.66
CA THR A 174 21.68 21.28 8.75
C THR A 174 22.41 19.94 8.65
N ASN A 175 22.81 19.53 7.44
CA ASN A 175 23.72 18.40 7.28
C ASN A 175 25.19 18.87 7.38
N PRO A 176 25.97 18.48 8.41
CA PRO A 176 27.40 18.81 8.51
C PRO A 176 28.24 18.28 7.35
N VAL A 177 27.71 17.32 6.56
CA VAL A 177 28.36 16.78 5.36
C VAL A 177 28.37 17.79 4.19
N LEU A 178 27.41 18.72 4.11
CA LEU A 178 27.45 19.81 3.13
C LEU A 178 28.56 20.83 3.44
N GLY A 179 29.05 20.87 4.70
CA GLY A 179 30.24 21.58 5.19
C GLY A 179 31.52 21.30 4.41
N TRP A 180 31.66 20.09 3.90
CA TRP A 180 32.92 19.60 3.34
C TRP A 180 33.07 19.85 1.83
N LEU A 181 31.97 20.14 1.12
CA LEU A 181 31.99 20.28 -0.34
C LEU A 181 32.20 21.73 -0.83
N HIS A 182 32.26 22.71 0.08
CA HIS A 182 32.58 24.11 -0.25
C HIS A 182 34.01 24.51 0.12
N TRP A 183 34.91 23.55 0.33
CA TRP A 183 36.33 23.82 0.51
C TRP A 183 37.12 23.45 -0.75
N ARG A 184 37.28 24.49 -1.59
CA ARG A 184 38.12 24.64 -2.81
C ARG A 184 37.43 24.40 -4.15
#